data_AF-A0AAI9CHT3-F1
#
_entry.id   AF-A0AAI9CHT3-F1
#
_cell.length_a   1.000
_cell.length_b   1.000
_cell.length_c   1.000
_cell.angle_alpha   90.00
_cell.angle_beta   90.00
_cell.angle_gamma   90.00
#
_symmetry.space_group_name_H-M   'P 1'
#
loop_
_entity.id
_entity.type
_entity.pdbx_description
1 polymer ?
#
loop_
_entity_poly.entity_id
_entity_poly.type
_entity_poly.pdbx_seq_one_letter_code
_entity_poly.pdbx_strand_id
1 'polypeptide(L)'
;MSEKVQSRHTDGTAKHLHIPILEEGIYEVLGQPKLSGYYAFYLNDKGYMSYCALDPKLATAVLAKIGSDGLRAALLAVGKTLY
;
A
#
# COMPACT_ATOMS: atom_id res chain seq x y z
N MET A 1 8.52 12.33 13.36
CA MET A 1 9.12 11.27 14.20
C MET A 1 8.89 9.95 13.49
N SER A 2 9.93 9.20 13.11
CA SER A 2 9.75 7.89 12.48
C SER A 2 9.59 6.83 13.58
N GLU A 3 8.34 6.52 13.93
CA GLU A 3 8.01 5.42 14.84
C GLU A 3 8.33 4.08 14.16
N LYS A 4 9.52 3.53 14.45
CA LYS A 4 9.86 2.15 14.08
C LYS A 4 9.16 1.21 15.06
N VAL A 5 7.94 0.78 14.72
CA VAL A 5 7.24 -0.28 15.45
C VAL A 5 7.94 -1.62 15.16
N GLN A 6 8.93 -1.98 15.98
CA GLN A 6 9.47 -3.34 16.01
C GLN A 6 8.72 -4.14 17.09
N SER A 7 7.66 -4.82 16.69
CA SER A 7 6.93 -5.73 17.57
C SER A 7 7.44 -7.15 17.38
N ARG A 8 8.34 -7.61 18.27
CA ARG A 8 8.65 -9.05 18.45
C ARG A 8 7.81 -9.61 19.60
N HIS A 9 7.44 -10.90 19.56
CA HIS A 9 7.01 -11.61 20.77
C HIS A 9 8.19 -11.77 21.72
N THR A 10 7.91 -11.87 23.02
CA THR A 10 8.92 -12.21 24.05
C THR A 10 9.62 -13.54 23.77
N ASP A 11 9.00 -14.39 22.94
CA ASP A 11 9.49 -15.70 22.48
C ASP A 11 10.28 -15.63 21.15
N GLY A 12 10.51 -14.43 20.58
CA GLY A 12 11.33 -14.26 19.37
C GLY A 12 10.61 -14.51 18.04
N THR A 13 9.37 -15.02 18.06
CA THR A 13 8.51 -15.15 16.87
C THR A 13 7.99 -13.79 16.37
N ALA A 14 7.76 -13.68 15.06
CA ALA A 14 7.23 -12.47 14.45
C ALA A 14 5.79 -12.24 14.94
N LYS A 15 5.49 -11.04 15.47
CA LYS A 15 4.11 -10.67 15.79
C LYS A 15 3.34 -10.47 14.49
N HIS A 16 2.21 -11.15 14.37
CA HIS A 16 1.21 -10.82 13.36
C HIS A 16 0.59 -9.47 13.76
N LEU A 17 1.08 -8.40 13.14
CA LEU A 17 0.53 -7.06 13.27
C LEU A 17 -0.66 -6.94 12.32
N HIS A 18 -1.87 -6.91 12.88
CA HIS A 18 -3.07 -6.57 12.15
C HIS A 18 -3.25 -5.04 12.21
N ILE A 19 -2.63 -4.33 11.26
CA ILE A 19 -2.81 -2.89 11.11
C ILE A 19 -3.99 -2.68 10.16
N PRO A 20 -5.11 -2.08 10.61
CA PRO A 20 -6.21 -1.77 9.71
C PRO A 20 -5.77 -0.70 8.72
N ILE A 21 -5.98 -0.97 7.42
CA ILE A 21 -5.87 0.05 6.39
C ILE A 21 -7.25 0.70 6.29
N LEU A 22 -7.34 1.94 6.78
CA LEU A 22 -8.61 2.65 6.97
C LEU A 22 -9.04 3.43 5.72
N GLU A 23 -8.10 3.77 4.84
CA GLU A 23 -8.32 4.68 3.73
C GLU A 23 -7.62 4.18 2.45
N GLU A 24 -8.08 4.66 1.30
CA GLU A 24 -7.39 4.44 0.03
C GLU A 24 -6.07 5.22 0.02
N GLY A 25 -4.99 4.60 -0.46
CA GLY A 25 -3.69 5.25 -0.44
C GLY A 25 -2.55 4.35 -0.90
N ILE A 26 -1.37 4.95 -0.95
CA ILE A 26 -0.13 4.21 -1.16
C ILE A 26 0.55 4.01 0.19
N TYR A 27 0.87 2.76 0.50
CA TYR A 27 1.48 2.35 1.75
C TYR A 27 2.81 1.68 1.48
N GLU A 28 3.79 1.97 2.32
CA GLU A 28 5.06 1.25 2.34
C GLU A 28 5.00 0.18 3.44
N VAL A 29 5.08 -1.08 3.04
CA VAL A 29 5.17 -2.21 3.97
C VAL A 29 6.64 -2.42 4.31
N LEU A 30 6.97 -2.32 5.60
CA LEU A 30 8.32 -2.47 6.12
C LEU A 30 8.40 -3.66 7.09
N GLY A 31 9.58 -4.27 7.18
CA GLY A 31 9.86 -5.31 8.17
C GLY A 31 9.19 -6.67 7.93
N GLN A 32 8.59 -6.88 6.75
CA GLN A 32 7.93 -8.13 6.35
C GLN A 32 8.66 -8.74 5.14
N PRO A 33 9.62 -9.66 5.32
CA PRO A 33 10.54 -10.08 4.24
C PRO A 33 9.90 -10.51 2.92
N LYS A 34 8.68 -11.08 2.96
CA LYS A 34 7.94 -11.55 1.78
C LYS A 34 6.97 -10.52 1.18
N LEU A 35 6.67 -9.46 1.93
CA LEU A 35 5.65 -8.46 1.58
C LEU A 35 6.20 -7.04 1.60
N SER A 36 7.48 -6.82 1.90
CA SER A 36 8.08 -5.49 1.92
C SER A 36 8.00 -4.84 0.54
N GLY A 37 7.57 -3.57 0.50
CA GLY A 37 7.44 -2.82 -0.74
C GLY A 37 6.30 -1.79 -0.70
N TYR A 38 6.09 -1.10 -1.81
CA TYR A 38 4.98 -0.15 -1.95
C TYR A 38 3.74 -0.86 -2.47
N TYR A 39 2.59 -0.53 -1.90
CA TYR A 39 1.30 -1.06 -2.32
C TYR A 39 0.29 0.08 -2.41
N ALA A 40 -0.48 0.10 -3.48
CA ALA A 40 -1.68 0.93 -3.53
C ALA A 40 -2.89 0.12 -3.09
N PHE A 41 -3.63 0.65 -2.14
CA PHE A 41 -4.92 0.13 -1.69
C PHE A 41 -6.02 1.05 -2.20
N TYR A 42 -6.96 0.51 -2.96
CA TYR A 42 -8.01 1.26 -3.64
C TYR A 42 -9.32 0.48 -3.66
N LEU A 43 -10.44 1.17 -3.80
CA LEU A 43 -11.75 0.56 -4.01
C LEU A 43 -11.91 0.15 -5.47
N ASN A 44 -12.31 -1.10 -5.70
CA ASN A 44 -12.66 -1.58 -7.03
C ASN A 44 -14.08 -1.15 -7.46
N ASP A 45 -14.47 -1.49 -8.70
CA ASP A 45 -15.83 -1.20 -9.22
C ASP A 45 -16.97 -1.79 -8.39
N LYS A 46 -16.66 -2.80 -7.57
CA LYS A 46 -17.63 -3.49 -6.72
C LYS A 46 -17.63 -2.95 -5.28
N GLY A 47 -16.85 -1.92 -4.98
CA GLY A 47 -16.75 -1.32 -3.65
C GLY A 47 -15.93 -2.14 -2.65
N TYR A 48 -15.14 -3.12 -3.09
CA TYR A 48 -14.23 -3.87 -2.22
C TYR A 48 -12.84 -3.27 -2.25
N MET A 49 -12.16 -3.29 -1.09
CA MET A 49 -10.76 -2.91 -0.99
C MET A 49 -9.91 -3.92 -1.75
N SER A 50 -9.21 -3.44 -2.76
CA SER A 50 -8.23 -4.18 -3.55
C SER A 50 -6.86 -3.57 -3.36
N TYR A 51 -5.81 -4.34 -3.61
CA TYR A 51 -4.44 -3.84 -3.52
C TYR A 51 -3.61 -4.26 -4.74
N CYS A 52 -2.62 -3.44 -5.09
CA CYS A 52 -1.61 -3.82 -6.07
C CYS A 52 -0.21 -3.41 -5.62
N ALA A 53 0.78 -4.25 -5.93
CA ALA A 53 2.17 -3.94 -5.67
C ALA A 53 2.70 -2.90 -6.67
N LEU A 54 3.48 -1.97 -6.14
CA LEU A 54 4.12 -0.88 -6.85
C LEU A 54 5.63 -0.91 -6.62
N ASP A 55 6.38 -0.68 -7.70
CA ASP A 55 7.78 -0.30 -7.60
C ASP A 55 7.91 1.14 -7.08
N PRO A 56 9.03 1.52 -6.45
CA PRO A 56 9.23 2.87 -5.92
C PRO A 56 9.01 3.97 -6.98
N LYS A 57 9.49 3.73 -8.22
CA LYS A 57 9.30 4.67 -9.35
C LYS A 57 7.83 4.84 -9.71
N LEU A 58 7.06 3.76 -9.68
CA LEU A 58 5.63 3.80 -9.97
C LEU A 58 4.87 4.48 -8.83
N ALA A 59 5.22 4.21 -7.57
CA ALA A 59 4.63 4.91 -6.43
C ALA A 59 4.79 6.44 -6.56
N THR A 60 5.99 6.92 -6.90
CA THR A 60 6.21 8.36 -7.16
C THR A 60 5.38 8.87 -8.34
N ALA A 61 5.30 8.11 -9.43
CA ALA A 61 4.52 8.49 -10.61
C ALA A 61 3.00 8.56 -10.32
N VAL A 62 2.48 7.66 -9.48
CA VAL A 62 1.07 7.67 -9.05
C VAL A 62 0.83 8.85 -8.12
N LEU A 63 1.69 9.10 -7.14
CA LEU A 63 1.56 10.24 -6.23
C LEU A 63 1.57 11.59 -6.98
N ALA A 64 2.40 11.71 -8.02
CA ALA A 64 2.46 12.92 -8.85
C ALA A 64 1.21 13.11 -9.74
N LYS A 65 0.48 12.04 -10.04
CA LYS A 65 -0.76 12.05 -10.83
C LYS A 65 -2.02 12.00 -9.96
N ILE A 66 -1.88 11.82 -8.65
CA ILE A 66 -3.00 11.82 -7.72
C ILE A 66 -3.55 13.25 -7.67
N GLY A 67 -4.67 13.43 -8.34
CA GLY A 67 -5.41 14.69 -8.38
C GLY A 67 -6.82 14.48 -7.87
N SER A 68 -7.74 15.31 -8.34
CA SER A 68 -9.17 15.23 -7.98
C SER A 68 -9.83 13.93 -8.45
N ASP A 69 -9.30 13.28 -9.50
CA ASP A 69 -9.81 12.01 -10.05
C ASP A 69 -9.51 10.77 -9.18
N GLY A 70 -8.73 10.95 -8.10
CA GLY A 70 -8.48 9.91 -7.11
C GLY A 70 -7.41 8.88 -7.49
N LEU A 71 -7.14 7.98 -6.54
CA LEU A 71 -6.05 7.00 -6.63
C LEU A 71 -6.23 6.01 -7.79
N ARG A 72 -7.46 5.56 -8.01
CA ARG A 72 -7.78 4.57 -9.04
C ARG A 72 -7.49 5.10 -10.45
N ALA A 73 -7.86 6.35 -10.74
CA ALA A 73 -7.57 6.99 -12.02
C ALA A 73 -6.04 7.18 -12.21
N ALA A 74 -5.33 7.60 -11.16
CA ALA A 74 -3.88 7.74 -11.19
C ALA A 74 -3.16 6.40 -11.48
N LEU A 75 -3.65 5.29 -10.90
CA LEU A 75 -3.15 3.94 -11.15
C LEU A 75 -3.36 3.48 -12.60
N LEU A 76 -4.54 3.75 -13.18
CA LEU A 76 -4.81 3.47 -14.60
C LEU A 76 -3.89 4.31 -15.50
N ALA A 77 -3.67 5.58 -15.16
CA ALA A 77 -2.82 6.50 -15.92
C ALA A 77 -1.32 6.16 -15.88
N VAL A 78 -0.87 5.31 -14.97
CA VAL A 78 0.49 4.73 -14.97
C VAL A 78 0.55 3.33 -15.59
N GLY A 79 -0.55 2.87 -16.19
CA GLY A 79 -0.60 1.60 -16.92
C GLY A 79 -0.78 0.37 -16.05
N LYS A 80 -1.27 0.50 -14.80
CA LYS A 80 -1.62 -0.66 -13.98
C LYS A 80 -2.99 -1.18 -14.38
N THR A 81 -3.09 -2.49 -14.58
CA THR A 81 -4.37 -3.19 -14.67
C THR A 81 -4.96 -3.30 -13.27
N LEU A 82 -6.19 -2.79 -13.11
CA LEU A 82 -6.93 -2.82 -11.87
C LEU A 82 -8.04 -3.88 -11.95
N TYR A 83 -8.43 -4.39 -10.80
CA TYR A 83 -9.50 -5.40 -10.64
C TYR A 83 -10.73 -4.77 -9.98
#